data_AF-A0A444V1B6-F1
#
_entry.id   AF-A0A444V1B6-F1
#
_cell.length_a   1.000
_cell.length_b   1.000
_cell.length_c   1.000
_cell.angle_alpha   90.00
_cell.angle_beta   90.00
_cell.angle_gamma   90.00
#
_symmetry.space_group_name_H-M   'P 1'
#
loop_
_entity.id
_entity.type
_entity.pdbx_description
1 polymer ?
#
loop_
_entity_poly.entity_id
_entity_poly.type
_entity_poly.pdbx_seq_one_letter_code
_entity_poly.pdbx_strand_id
1 'polypeptide(L)'
;MSGSCAVCVDGVLYLFGGHHARGNTNRLYRLPLRSTDTLHWEKMKELKGMPPTSKDKLGCWVYKNKLVFFGGYGYVPQGTHLGTFEYDVTSFWANNAPRGWNNHVHVLDLETCAWSQPVTKGNPPSPRAAHACATVGNRGFVFGGRYRESRLNDLFSINMDTWEWTEM
;
A
#
# COMPACT_ATOMS: atom_id res chain seq x y z
N MET A 1 0.00 -10.42 13.47
CA MET A 1 0.41 -9.90 12.14
C MET A 1 0.83 -8.46 12.36
N SER A 2 1.97 -8.02 11.84
CA SER A 2 2.49 -6.66 12.04
C SER A 2 2.61 -5.91 10.71
N GLY A 3 2.62 -4.58 10.77
CA GLY A 3 2.84 -3.73 9.60
C GLY A 3 1.77 -3.82 8.52
N SER A 4 0.60 -4.40 8.81
CA SER A 4 -0.56 -4.35 7.90
C SER A 4 -1.05 -2.90 7.75
N CYS A 5 -1.66 -2.60 6.61
CA CYS A 5 -2.27 -1.31 6.33
C CYS A 5 -3.79 -1.42 6.48
N ALA A 6 -4.41 -0.54 7.26
CA ALA A 6 -5.84 -0.61 7.55
C ALA A 6 -6.52 0.73 7.30
N VAL A 7 -7.76 0.70 6.81
CA VAL A 7 -8.61 1.87 6.60
C VAL A 7 -10.06 1.52 6.94
N CYS A 8 -10.81 2.49 7.47
CA CYS A 8 -12.24 2.34 7.72
C CYS A 8 -13.02 3.19 6.72
N VAL A 9 -13.92 2.57 5.95
CA VAL A 9 -14.77 3.24 4.97
C VAL A 9 -16.20 2.79 5.23
N ASP A 10 -17.10 3.75 5.46
CA ASP A 10 -18.54 3.52 5.67
C ASP A 10 -18.90 2.46 6.72
N GLY A 11 -18.09 2.36 7.77
CA GLY A 11 -18.29 1.38 8.84
C GLY A 11 -17.80 -0.03 8.50
N VAL A 12 -16.96 -0.18 7.48
CA VAL A 12 -16.23 -1.41 7.15
C VAL A 12 -14.74 -1.16 7.30
N LEU A 13 -14.07 -1.95 8.14
CA LEU A 13 -12.62 -1.94 8.27
C LEU A 13 -12.02 -2.84 7.19
N TYR A 14 -11.13 -2.29 6.36
CA TYR A 14 -10.34 -3.03 5.38
C TYR A 14 -8.90 -3.17 5.89
N LEU A 15 -8.29 -4.34 5.68
CA LEU A 15 -6.93 -4.67 6.11
C LEU A 15 -6.16 -5.33 4.97
N PHE A 16 -5.10 -4.67 4.50
CA PHE A 16 -4.23 -5.15 3.44
C PHE A 16 -2.82 -5.48 3.94
N GLY A 17 -2.29 -6.60 3.47
CA GLY A 17 -0.90 -6.97 3.59
C GLY A 17 -0.43 -7.19 5.03
N GLY A 18 0.84 -6.92 5.28
CA GLY A 18 1.50 -7.12 6.56
C GLY A 18 2.49 -8.29 6.56
N HIS A 19 2.99 -8.60 7.75
CA HIS A 19 3.97 -9.64 8.00
C HIS A 19 3.49 -10.59 9.09
N HIS A 20 3.49 -11.88 8.78
CA HIS A 20 3.17 -12.97 9.71
C HIS A 20 4.36 -13.92 9.86
N ALA A 21 4.21 -15.01 10.63
CA ALA A 21 5.30 -15.95 10.90
C ALA A 21 5.99 -16.52 9.64
N ARG A 22 5.26 -16.58 8.51
CA ARG A 22 5.78 -17.05 7.20
C ARG A 22 6.11 -15.93 6.21
N GLY A 23 6.35 -14.70 6.70
CA GLY A 23 6.74 -13.58 5.84
C GLY A 23 5.60 -12.62 5.45
N ASN A 24 5.82 -11.85 4.38
CA ASN A 24 4.87 -10.84 3.92
C ASN A 24 3.68 -11.44 3.15
N THR A 25 2.55 -10.74 3.16
CA THR A 25 1.35 -11.11 2.38
C THR A 25 0.80 -9.91 1.60
N ASN A 26 0.01 -10.17 0.55
CA ASN A 26 -0.80 -9.19 -0.18
C ASN A 26 -2.30 -9.50 -0.06
N ARG A 27 -2.69 -10.27 0.96
CA ARG A 27 -4.10 -10.58 1.20
C ARG A 27 -4.84 -9.35 1.69
N LEU A 28 -6.10 -9.26 1.28
CA LEU A 28 -7.05 -8.24 1.71
C LEU A 28 -8.18 -8.89 2.51
N TYR A 29 -8.52 -8.26 3.63
CA TYR A 29 -9.62 -8.65 4.50
C TYR A 29 -10.53 -7.45 4.73
N ARG A 30 -11.79 -7.71 5.05
CA ARG A 30 -12.74 -6.71 5.52
C ARG A 30 -13.48 -7.19 6.77
N LEU A 31 -13.93 -6.24 7.59
CA LEU A 31 -14.69 -6.46 8.81
C LEU A 31 -15.82 -5.43 8.88
N PRO A 32 -17.08 -5.81 8.62
CA PRO A 32 -18.22 -4.93 8.84
C PRO A 32 -18.37 -4.61 10.33
N LEU A 33 -18.27 -3.34 10.71
CA LEU A 33 -18.25 -2.88 12.11
C LEU A 33 -19.66 -2.57 12.66
N ARG A 34 -20.67 -2.51 11.79
CA ARG A 34 -22.05 -2.20 12.16
C ARG A 34 -22.91 -3.44 12.45
N SER A 35 -22.30 -4.64 12.48
CA SER A 35 -22.99 -5.87 12.87
C SER A 35 -23.47 -5.77 14.32
N THR A 36 -24.73 -6.14 14.57
CA THR A 36 -25.35 -6.07 15.91
C THR A 36 -25.16 -7.34 16.74
N ASP A 37 -24.60 -8.39 16.15
CA ASP A 37 -24.29 -9.65 16.83
C ASP A 37 -22.78 -9.76 17.09
N THR A 38 -22.06 -10.53 16.28
CA THR A 38 -20.60 -10.68 16.37
C THR A 38 -19.91 -10.11 15.12
N LEU A 39 -18.67 -9.62 15.29
CA LEU A 39 -17.84 -9.13 14.19
C LEU A 39 -17.12 -10.31 13.50
N HIS A 40 -17.29 -10.46 12.19
CA HIS A 40 -16.67 -11.54 11.41
C HIS A 40 -15.71 -10.99 10.34
N TRP A 41 -14.48 -11.48 10.38
CA TRP A 41 -13.49 -11.19 9.34
C TRP A 41 -13.80 -11.95 8.06
N GLU A 42 -13.84 -11.23 6.95
CA GLU A 42 -14.00 -11.78 5.63
C GLU A 42 -12.73 -11.56 4.83
N LYS A 43 -12.13 -12.66 4.35
CA LYS A 43 -11.09 -12.55 3.32
C LYS A 43 -11.77 -12.16 2.01
N MET A 44 -11.36 -11.06 1.40
CA MET A 44 -11.81 -10.71 0.05
C MET A 44 -11.19 -11.69 -0.96
N LYS A 45 -12.04 -12.40 -1.69
CA LYS A 45 -11.66 -13.39 -2.72
C LYS A 45 -12.07 -12.85 -4.09
N GLU A 46 -11.53 -13.45 -5.16
CA GLU A 46 -11.94 -13.16 -6.54
C GLU A 46 -11.74 -11.70 -6.98
N LEU A 47 -10.77 -11.00 -6.37
CA LEU A 47 -10.38 -9.68 -6.81
C LEU A 47 -9.76 -9.77 -8.22
N LYS A 48 -10.27 -8.95 -9.14
CA LYS A 48 -9.77 -8.88 -10.52
C LYS A 48 -8.49 -8.05 -10.58
N GLY A 49 -7.75 -8.19 -11.68
CA GLY A 49 -6.53 -7.40 -11.92
C GLY A 49 -5.33 -7.86 -11.09
N MET A 50 -4.20 -7.18 -11.29
CA MET A 50 -2.93 -7.53 -10.65
C MET A 50 -2.84 -6.89 -9.26
N PRO A 51 -2.77 -7.69 -8.17
CA PRO A 51 -2.64 -7.13 -6.83
C PRO A 51 -1.25 -6.53 -6.60
N PRO A 52 -1.09 -5.70 -5.55
CA PRO A 52 0.24 -5.31 -5.11
C PRO A 52 1.06 -6.54 -4.67
N THR A 53 2.37 -6.38 -4.67
CA THR A 53 3.28 -7.39 -4.12
C THR A 53 3.00 -7.63 -2.63
N SER A 54 3.39 -8.80 -2.13
CA SER A 54 3.32 -9.10 -0.70
C SER A 54 4.25 -8.20 0.09
N LYS A 55 3.68 -7.30 0.91
CA LYS A 55 4.41 -6.23 1.60
C LYS A 55 3.73 -5.78 2.90
N ASP A 56 4.49 -5.10 3.73
CA ASP A 56 4.05 -4.45 4.97
C ASP A 56 4.52 -2.99 5.00
N LYS A 57 4.21 -2.28 6.10
CA LYS A 57 4.69 -0.93 6.42
C LYS A 57 4.45 0.07 5.29
N LEU A 58 3.26 -0.01 4.69
CA LEU A 58 2.80 0.85 3.60
C LEU A 58 1.70 1.81 4.06
N GLY A 59 1.37 2.80 3.23
CA GLY A 59 0.25 3.70 3.44
C GLY A 59 -0.95 3.41 2.52
N CYS A 60 -2.11 3.96 2.89
CA CYS A 60 -3.32 3.92 2.07
C CYS A 60 -4.06 5.26 2.17
N TRP A 61 -4.51 5.77 1.03
CA TRP A 61 -5.46 6.88 0.94
C TRP A 61 -6.84 6.35 0.56
N VAL A 62 -7.89 6.95 1.10
CA VAL A 62 -9.27 6.64 0.72
C VAL A 62 -9.78 7.77 -0.15
N TYR A 63 -10.19 7.46 -1.37
CA TYR A 63 -10.72 8.46 -2.30
C TYR A 63 -11.95 7.92 -3.02
N LYS A 64 -13.13 8.47 -2.70
CA LYS A 64 -14.41 7.97 -3.20
C LYS A 64 -14.55 6.47 -2.87
N ASN A 65 -14.87 5.64 -3.85
CA ASN A 65 -14.96 4.18 -3.76
C ASN A 65 -13.61 3.45 -3.88
N LYS A 66 -12.48 4.16 -3.76
CA LYS A 66 -11.14 3.61 -4.04
C LYS A 66 -10.25 3.60 -2.81
N LEU A 67 -9.57 2.47 -2.61
CA LEU A 67 -8.46 2.35 -1.68
C LEU A 67 -7.16 2.45 -2.47
N VAL A 68 -6.34 3.46 -2.19
CA VAL A 68 -5.12 3.77 -2.95
C VAL A 68 -3.91 3.50 -2.07
N PHE A 69 -3.19 2.41 -2.34
CA PHE A 69 -2.04 1.97 -1.56
C PHE A 69 -0.73 2.49 -2.16
N PHE A 70 0.19 2.93 -1.30
CA PHE A 70 1.49 3.45 -1.71
C PHE A 70 2.66 2.81 -0.95
N GLY A 71 3.70 2.45 -1.70
CA GLY A 71 4.99 2.01 -1.19
C GLY A 71 4.93 0.72 -0.36
N GLY A 72 5.81 0.59 0.62
CA GLY A 72 5.92 -0.57 1.52
C GLY A 72 7.19 -1.38 1.32
N TYR A 73 7.37 -2.37 2.20
CA TYR A 73 8.53 -3.26 2.23
C TYR A 73 8.11 -4.72 2.07
N GLY A 74 8.71 -5.43 1.12
CA GLY A 74 8.24 -6.77 0.76
C GLY A 74 9.08 -7.45 -0.30
N TYR A 75 8.54 -8.53 -0.87
CA TYR A 75 9.23 -9.30 -1.90
C TYR A 75 9.24 -8.56 -3.24
N VAL A 76 10.20 -8.94 -4.08
CA VAL A 76 10.32 -8.43 -5.45
C VAL A 76 9.01 -8.64 -6.23
N PRO A 77 8.58 -7.66 -7.04
CA PRO A 77 7.47 -7.84 -7.96
C PRO A 77 7.72 -8.96 -8.96
N GLN A 78 6.73 -9.85 -9.10
CA GLN A 78 6.66 -10.81 -10.19
C GLN A 78 5.66 -10.25 -11.21
N GLY A 79 6.15 -9.68 -12.31
CA GLY A 79 5.32 -9.09 -13.36
C GLY A 79 5.61 -7.61 -13.65
N THR A 80 4.73 -6.98 -14.43
CA THR A 80 4.89 -5.61 -14.94
C THR A 80 4.23 -4.60 -14.00
N HIS A 81 4.74 -4.49 -12.76
CA HIS A 81 4.31 -3.45 -11.84
C HIS A 81 4.84 -2.08 -12.28
N LEU A 82 3.99 -1.06 -12.32
CA LEU A 82 4.39 0.32 -12.55
C LEU A 82 5.07 0.90 -11.30
N GLY A 83 6.18 1.62 -11.52
CA GLY A 83 7.02 2.21 -10.50
C GLY A 83 8.37 1.49 -10.38
N THR A 84 9.03 1.66 -9.24
CA THR A 84 10.37 1.12 -8.98
C THR A 84 10.37 0.30 -7.70
N PHE A 85 11.18 -0.76 -7.71
CA PHE A 85 11.49 -1.59 -6.56
C PHE A 85 13.00 -1.58 -6.35
N GLU A 86 13.43 -1.49 -5.09
CA GLU A 86 14.83 -1.54 -4.74
C GLU A 86 15.06 -2.47 -3.56
N TYR A 87 15.99 -3.41 -3.73
CA TYR A 87 16.36 -4.35 -2.69
C TYR A 87 17.00 -3.66 -1.50
N ASP A 88 16.66 -4.15 -0.30
CA ASP A 88 17.48 -3.96 0.88
C ASP A 88 18.57 -5.04 0.84
N VAL A 89 19.81 -4.64 0.54
CA VAL A 89 20.96 -5.55 0.42
C VAL A 89 21.23 -6.34 1.69
N THR A 90 20.81 -5.84 2.85
CA THR A 90 20.96 -6.56 4.13
C THR A 90 20.01 -7.75 4.22
N SER A 91 18.92 -7.75 3.46
CA SER A 91 17.92 -8.83 3.48
C SER A 91 18.39 -10.12 2.81
N PHE A 92 19.42 -10.07 1.95
CA PHE A 92 19.99 -11.27 1.30
C PHE A 92 20.70 -12.20 2.28
N TRP A 93 21.14 -11.67 3.41
CA TRP A 93 21.88 -12.41 4.44
C TRP A 93 20.97 -13.03 5.48
N ALA A 94 19.66 -12.73 5.43
CA ALA A 94 18.67 -13.41 6.22
C ALA A 94 18.34 -14.77 5.59
N ASN A 95 18.02 -15.79 6.38
CA ASN A 95 17.57 -17.11 5.92
C ASN A 95 16.17 -17.11 5.25
N ASN A 96 15.77 -15.99 4.65
CA ASN A 96 14.47 -15.75 4.02
C ASN A 96 14.67 -15.13 2.62
N ALA A 97 13.64 -15.16 1.79
CA ALA A 97 13.68 -14.52 0.48
C ALA A 97 14.01 -13.01 0.60
N PRO A 98 14.89 -12.46 -0.27
CA PRO A 98 15.26 -11.04 -0.26
C PRO A 98 14.04 -10.13 -0.38
N ARG A 99 14.13 -8.97 0.27
CA ARG A 99 13.07 -7.95 0.33
C ARG A 99 13.62 -6.58 -0.01
N GLY A 100 12.70 -5.65 -0.24
CA GLY A 100 13.04 -4.31 -0.66
C GLY A 100 11.87 -3.34 -0.53
N TRP A 101 12.17 -2.08 -0.82
CA TRP A 101 11.20 -1.00 -0.87
C TRP A 101 10.62 -0.84 -2.27
N ASN A 102 9.42 -0.29 -2.37
CA ASN A 102 8.85 0.15 -3.64
C ASN A 102 8.21 1.53 -3.51
N ASN A 103 7.95 2.20 -4.63
CA ASN A 103 7.09 3.37 -4.72
C ASN A 103 5.85 3.10 -5.59
N HIS A 104 5.38 1.85 -5.62
CA HIS A 104 4.22 1.48 -6.43
C HIS A 104 2.95 2.13 -5.86
N VAL A 105 2.12 2.69 -6.74
CA VAL A 105 0.73 3.09 -6.46
C VAL A 105 -0.19 2.00 -6.98
N HIS A 106 -1.10 1.51 -6.13
CA HIS A 106 -2.15 0.55 -6.51
C HIS A 106 -3.51 1.04 -6.05
N VAL A 107 -4.50 0.83 -6.88
CA VAL A 107 -5.88 1.22 -6.63
C VAL A 107 -6.73 -0.04 -6.58
N LEU A 108 -7.40 -0.25 -5.45
CA LEU A 108 -8.54 -1.16 -5.37
C LEU A 108 -9.82 -0.34 -5.52
N ASP A 109 -10.56 -0.61 -6.58
CA ASP A 109 -11.91 -0.10 -6.75
C ASP A 109 -12.90 -1.05 -6.04
N LEU A 110 -13.60 -0.54 -5.03
CA LEU A 110 -14.48 -1.33 -4.18
C LEU A 110 -15.80 -1.71 -4.86
N GLU A 111 -16.21 -0.99 -5.91
CA GLU A 111 -17.43 -1.30 -6.68
C GLU A 111 -17.18 -2.47 -7.64
N THR A 112 -16.06 -2.43 -8.34
CA THR A 112 -15.68 -3.45 -9.33
C THR A 112 -14.88 -4.61 -8.75
N CYS A 113 -14.41 -4.47 -7.50
CA CYS A 113 -13.50 -5.40 -6.83
C CYS A 113 -12.25 -5.70 -7.69
N ALA A 114 -11.70 -4.67 -8.31
CA ALA A 114 -10.59 -4.78 -9.26
C ALA A 114 -9.38 -3.95 -8.81
N TRP A 115 -8.21 -4.57 -8.90
CA TRP A 115 -6.93 -3.89 -8.78
C TRP A 115 -6.50 -3.26 -10.09
N SER A 116 -5.90 -2.08 -9.99
CA SER A 116 -5.25 -1.39 -11.11
C SER A 116 -4.06 -0.56 -10.63
N GLN A 117 -3.23 -0.12 -11.56
CA GLN A 117 -2.20 0.89 -11.31
C GLN A 117 -2.45 2.10 -12.20
N PRO A 118 -2.56 3.31 -11.64
CA PRO A 118 -2.67 4.52 -12.44
C PRO A 118 -1.32 4.86 -13.08
N VAL A 119 -1.35 5.42 -14.28
CA VAL A 119 -0.17 6.08 -14.87
C VAL A 119 -0.02 7.43 -14.19
N THR A 120 1.03 7.58 -13.39
CA THR A 120 1.29 8.80 -12.63
C THR A 120 2.17 9.78 -13.40
N LYS A 121 2.02 11.08 -13.11
CA LYS A 121 2.83 12.18 -13.65
C LYS A 121 3.63 12.86 -12.55
N GLY A 122 4.57 13.72 -12.94
CA GLY A 122 5.48 14.39 -12.02
C GLY A 122 6.56 13.46 -11.46
N ASN A 123 7.30 13.95 -10.47
CA ASN A 123 8.36 13.17 -9.82
C ASN A 123 7.80 12.47 -8.58
N PRO A 124 7.63 11.14 -8.59
CA PRO A 124 7.14 10.43 -7.42
C PRO A 124 8.20 10.39 -6.31
N PRO A 125 7.79 10.20 -5.04
CA PRO A 125 8.73 9.92 -3.97
C PRO A 125 9.55 8.65 -4.26
N SER A 126 10.77 8.59 -3.72
CA SER A 126 11.59 7.38 -3.75
C SER A 126 10.87 6.15 -3.15
N PRO A 127 11.27 4.92 -3.52
CA PRO A 127 10.82 3.72 -2.83
C PRO A 127 10.93 3.85 -1.32
N ARG A 128 9.87 3.55 -0.57
CA ARG A 128 9.87 3.76 0.88
C ARG A 128 8.87 2.89 1.61
N ALA A 129 9.16 2.63 2.87
CA ALA A 129 8.27 1.97 3.81
C ALA A 129 8.30 2.70 5.16
N ALA A 130 7.35 2.39 6.04
CA ALA A 130 7.18 3.06 7.33
C ALA A 130 7.04 4.59 7.20
N HIS A 131 6.53 5.05 6.06
CA HIS A 131 6.08 6.43 5.85
C HIS A 131 4.66 6.58 6.40
N ALA A 132 4.23 7.82 6.62
CA ALA A 132 2.86 8.14 6.98
C ALA A 132 2.10 8.67 5.76
N CYS A 133 0.84 8.24 5.61
CA CYS A 133 -0.08 8.75 4.59
C CYS A 133 -1.28 9.45 5.24
N ALA A 134 -1.74 10.54 4.63
CA ALA A 134 -2.96 11.24 5.03
C ALA A 134 -3.73 11.69 3.79
N THR A 135 -5.05 11.82 3.88
CA THR A 135 -5.89 12.25 2.75
C THR A 135 -6.63 13.53 3.09
N VAL A 136 -6.62 14.52 2.18
CA VAL A 136 -7.46 15.72 2.28
C VAL A 136 -8.04 16.03 0.90
N GLY A 137 -9.36 15.98 0.77
CA GLY A 137 -10.03 16.16 -0.52
C GLY A 137 -9.57 15.12 -1.55
N ASN A 138 -9.08 15.59 -2.69
CA ASN A 138 -8.52 14.74 -3.74
C ASN A 138 -6.99 14.56 -3.64
N ARG A 139 -6.34 15.01 -2.55
CA ARG A 139 -4.90 14.89 -2.37
C ARG A 139 -4.55 13.82 -1.34
N GLY A 140 -3.70 12.89 -1.76
CA GLY A 140 -3.03 11.93 -0.89
C GLY A 140 -1.64 12.43 -0.51
N PHE A 141 -1.41 12.73 0.75
CA PHE A 141 -0.11 13.15 1.28
C PHE A 141 0.71 11.95 1.75
N VAL A 142 2.02 12.01 1.57
CA VAL A 142 2.99 11.09 2.17
C VAL A 142 4.15 11.87 2.77
N PHE A 143 4.50 11.55 4.00
CA PHE A 143 5.61 12.17 4.72
C PHE A 143 6.63 11.14 5.18
N GLY A 144 7.91 11.44 4.92
CA GLY A 144 9.07 10.72 5.41
C GLY A 144 9.12 9.23 5.02
N GLY A 145 9.44 8.37 5.99
CA GLY A 145 9.64 6.94 5.81
C GLY A 145 11.11 6.53 5.73
N ARG A 146 11.37 5.22 5.68
CA ARG A 146 12.71 4.66 5.48
C ARG A 146 12.94 4.31 4.02
N TYR A 147 14.08 4.72 3.51
CA TYR A 147 14.65 4.28 2.23
C TYR A 147 16.16 4.14 2.38
N ARG A 148 16.72 2.97 2.04
CA ARG A 148 18.13 2.63 2.32
C ARG A 148 18.49 2.90 3.78
N GLU A 149 19.60 3.59 4.02
CA GLU A 149 20.11 3.95 5.34
C GLU A 149 19.44 5.19 5.94
N SER A 150 18.54 5.85 5.21
CA SER A 150 17.94 7.12 5.65
C SER A 150 16.51 6.97 6.15
N ARG A 151 16.18 7.75 7.18
CA ARG A 151 14.80 8.12 7.52
C ARG A 151 14.57 9.52 6.98
N LEU A 152 13.61 9.65 6.09
CA LEU A 152 13.38 10.86 5.29
C LEU A 152 12.50 11.85 6.05
N ASN A 153 12.58 13.12 5.66
CA ASN A 153 11.80 14.25 6.18
C ASN A 153 11.08 15.03 5.06
N ASP A 154 10.96 14.42 3.88
CA ASP A 154 10.32 14.97 2.69
C ASP A 154 8.79 14.83 2.76
N LEU A 155 8.08 15.77 2.14
CA LEU A 155 6.62 15.78 2.01
C LEU A 155 6.23 15.78 0.54
N PHE A 156 5.34 14.86 0.18
CA PHE A 156 4.76 14.81 -1.16
C PHE A 156 3.25 14.77 -1.07
N SER A 157 2.59 15.23 -2.14
CA SER A 157 1.18 14.96 -2.39
C SER A 157 0.97 14.40 -3.79
N ILE A 158 0.02 13.47 -3.93
CA ILE A 158 -0.52 13.02 -5.21
C ILE A 158 -1.94 13.54 -5.36
N ASN A 159 -2.25 14.20 -6.49
CA ASN A 159 -3.62 14.50 -6.86
C ASN A 159 -4.27 13.23 -7.43
N MET A 160 -5.29 12.69 -6.77
CA MET A 160 -5.95 11.42 -7.13
C MET A 160 -7.01 11.55 -8.24
N ASP A 161 -7.27 12.77 -8.75
CA ASP A 161 -8.02 12.97 -10.00
C ASP A 161 -7.10 12.94 -11.22
N THR A 162 -5.91 13.56 -11.12
CA THR A 162 -4.98 13.70 -12.25
C THR A 162 -3.81 12.71 -12.23
N TRP A 163 -3.62 12.02 -11.10
CA TRP A 163 -2.49 11.15 -10.79
C TRP A 163 -1.12 11.85 -10.88
N GLU A 164 -1.08 13.13 -10.52
CA GLU A 164 0.12 13.95 -10.58
C GLU A 164 0.75 14.15 -9.20
N TRP A 165 2.04 13.89 -9.10
CA TRP A 165 2.85 14.09 -7.90
C TRP A 165 3.39 15.52 -7.80
N THR A 166 3.44 16.03 -6.57
CA THR A 166 4.05 17.30 -6.21
C THR A 166 4.84 17.13 -4.92
N GLU A 167 6.13 17.49 -4.94
CA GLU A 167 6.95 17.67 -3.74
C GLU A 167 6.63 19.04 -3.11
N MET A 168 6.58 19.10 -1.77
CA MET A 168 6.15 20.28 -1.02
C MET A 168 7.28 20.90 -0.18
#